data_AF-A0A9R0Q0K4-F1
#
_entry.id   AF-A0A9R0Q0K4-F1
#
_cell.length_a   1.000
_cell.length_b   1.000
_cell.length_c   1.000
_cell.angle_alpha   90.00
_cell.angle_beta   90.00
_cell.angle_gamma   90.00
#
_symmetry.space_group_name_H-M   'P 1'
#
loop_
_entity.id
_entity.type
_entity.pdbx_description
1 polymer ?
#
loop_
_entity_poly.entity_id
_entity_poly.type
_entity_poly.pdbx_seq_one_letter_code
_entity_poly.pdbx_strand_id
1 'polypeptide(L)'
;MPLLLSPLAARCLHHSPRLPAPFAHHPSHPRPLGGEARGGGGRGRVAVVSERQAAVAAEKSPGGEGGDGERHDAIVVGSGIGGLVAATQLAAKGARVLVLEKYIIPGGSSGYYRRDGFTFDVGSSVMFGFSDKGNLNLITQALEAVGCKMEVIPDPSTVHFHLPGALSVLVHREYNDFIEELVSKFPHEKEGILKFYGICWKIFNSLNSLELKSLEEPLYLFGQFFKKPLECLTLAYYLPQNAGDIARKFIKDQQLLSFIDAECFIVSTVNALKTPMINASMALWRN
;
A
#
# COMPACT_ATOMS: atom_id res chain seq x y z
N MET A 1 -47.49 0.58 5.16
CA MET A 1 -48.10 1.51 4.19
C MET A 1 -47.02 1.98 3.22
N PRO A 2 -47.19 1.82 1.89
CA PRO A 2 -46.19 2.16 0.89
C PRO A 2 -46.34 3.62 0.43
N LEU A 3 -45.21 4.29 0.19
CA LEU A 3 -45.12 5.53 -0.60
C LEU A 3 -43.92 5.34 -1.55
N LEU A 4 -44.14 4.84 -2.77
CA LEU A 4 -44.35 5.60 -4.03
C LEU A 4 -43.11 6.41 -4.46
N LEU A 5 -42.24 5.75 -5.24
CA LEU A 5 -41.27 6.40 -6.12
C LEU A 5 -41.98 7.09 -7.29
N SER A 6 -41.44 8.23 -7.73
CA SER A 6 -42.03 9.10 -8.75
C SER A 6 -41.97 8.51 -10.18
N PRO A 7 -42.83 8.99 -11.11
CA PRO A 7 -43.01 8.38 -12.44
C PRO A 7 -41.84 8.55 -13.42
N LEU A 8 -40.78 9.29 -13.08
CA LEU A 8 -39.62 9.47 -13.97
C LEU A 8 -38.59 8.33 -13.90
N ALA A 9 -38.59 7.51 -12.85
CA ALA A 9 -37.67 6.37 -12.72
C ALA A 9 -38.10 5.12 -13.50
N ALA A 10 -39.37 5.04 -13.94
CA ALA A 10 -39.93 3.85 -14.59
C ALA A 10 -39.73 3.79 -16.12
N ARG A 11 -39.28 4.88 -16.76
CA ARG A 11 -39.13 4.94 -18.24
C ARG A 11 -37.76 4.52 -18.78
N CYS A 12 -36.77 4.23 -17.93
CA CYS A 12 -35.44 3.75 -18.37
C CYS A 12 -35.30 2.21 -18.39
N LEU A 13 -36.34 1.44 -18.03
CA LEU A 13 -36.25 -0.02 -17.89
C LEU A 13 -36.86 -0.84 -19.05
N HIS A 14 -37.30 -0.21 -20.15
CA HIS A 14 -37.99 -0.93 -21.25
C HIS A 14 -37.35 -0.85 -22.65
N HIS A 15 -36.08 -0.49 -22.75
CA HIS A 15 -35.32 -0.69 -24.00
C HIS A 15 -34.02 -1.44 -23.73
N SER A 16 -34.11 -2.77 -23.70
CA SER A 16 -32.98 -3.67 -23.89
C SER A 16 -32.71 -3.83 -25.38
N PRO A 17 -31.64 -3.25 -25.96
CA PRO A 17 -31.14 -3.73 -27.24
C PRO A 17 -30.60 -5.15 -27.02
N ARG A 18 -31.03 -6.08 -27.87
CA ARG A 18 -30.57 -7.48 -27.87
C ARG A 18 -29.04 -7.50 -27.92
N LEU A 19 -28.41 -8.09 -26.90
CA LEU A 19 -26.98 -8.38 -26.89
C LEU A 19 -26.64 -9.31 -28.08
N PRO A 20 -25.61 -9.03 -28.88
CA PRO A 20 -25.11 -10.01 -29.84
C PRO A 20 -24.50 -11.21 -29.11
N ALA A 21 -24.55 -12.37 -29.77
CA ALA A 21 -24.03 -13.66 -29.31
C ALA A 21 -22.58 -13.60 -28.79
N PRO A 22 -22.16 -14.54 -27.91
CA PRO A 22 -20.83 -14.52 -27.32
C PRO A 22 -19.74 -14.58 -28.39
N PHE A 23 -18.91 -13.54 -28.45
CA PHE A 23 -17.75 -13.48 -29.33
C PHE A 23 -16.74 -14.54 -28.93
N ALA A 24 -16.24 -15.26 -29.95
CA ALA A 24 -15.25 -16.31 -29.81
C ALA A 24 -14.04 -15.84 -28.97
N HIS A 25 -13.66 -16.67 -28.00
CA HIS A 25 -12.46 -16.48 -27.19
C HIS A 25 -11.22 -16.37 -28.08
N HIS A 26 -10.61 -15.18 -28.12
CA HIS A 26 -9.24 -15.02 -28.57
C HIS A 26 -8.33 -15.26 -27.36
N PRO A 27 -7.48 -16.30 -27.33
CA PRO A 27 -6.61 -16.56 -26.20
C PRO A 27 -5.38 -15.64 -26.30
N SER A 28 -5.48 -14.41 -25.78
CA SER A 28 -4.30 -13.64 -25.45
C SER A 28 -3.84 -14.06 -24.05
N HIS A 29 -3.19 -15.22 -23.96
CA HIS A 29 -2.48 -15.59 -22.73
C HIS A 29 -1.35 -14.58 -22.50
N PRO A 30 -1.23 -13.97 -21.29
CA PRO A 30 -0.01 -13.28 -20.93
C PRO A 30 1.14 -14.30 -21.00
N ARG A 31 2.21 -13.99 -21.73
CA ARG A 31 3.41 -14.84 -21.74
C ARG A 31 3.91 -14.94 -20.30
N PRO A 32 4.20 -16.14 -19.78
CA PRO A 32 4.87 -16.28 -18.50
C PRO A 32 6.23 -15.56 -18.59
N LEU A 33 6.44 -14.53 -17.77
CA LEU A 33 7.77 -14.01 -17.53
C LEU A 33 8.48 -14.99 -16.59
N GLY A 34 8.98 -16.09 -17.13
CA GLY A 34 9.96 -16.93 -16.46
C GLY A 34 11.30 -16.20 -16.48
N GLY A 35 11.56 -15.38 -15.47
CA GLY A 35 12.82 -14.65 -15.33
C GLY A 35 13.63 -15.21 -14.18
N GLU A 36 14.81 -15.77 -14.45
CA GLU A 36 15.88 -15.85 -13.46
C GLU A 36 16.41 -14.43 -13.23
N ALA A 37 16.07 -13.81 -12.11
CA ALA A 37 16.74 -12.59 -11.69
C ALA A 37 18.14 -12.97 -11.17
N ARG A 38 19.17 -12.83 -12.01
CA ARG A 38 20.57 -12.94 -11.58
C ARG A 38 20.96 -11.67 -10.83
N GLY A 39 20.85 -11.70 -9.51
CA GLY A 39 21.45 -10.68 -8.63
C GLY A 39 22.98 -10.70 -8.78
N GLY A 40 23.61 -9.53 -8.89
CA GLY A 40 25.05 -9.40 -9.08
C GLY A 40 25.87 -10.06 -7.96
N GLY A 41 26.91 -10.81 -8.35
CA GLY A 41 28.06 -11.19 -7.53
C GLY A 41 27.88 -12.24 -6.42
N GLY A 42 26.66 -12.48 -5.92
CA GLY A 42 26.39 -13.41 -4.81
C GLY A 42 25.93 -14.80 -5.27
N ARG A 43 26.28 -15.85 -4.52
CA ARG A 43 25.81 -17.24 -4.73
C ARG A 43 24.28 -17.44 -4.56
N GLY A 44 23.54 -16.44 -4.08
CA GLY A 44 22.10 -16.54 -3.86
C GLY A 44 21.30 -16.56 -5.16
N ARG A 45 20.33 -17.47 -5.27
CA ARG A 45 19.39 -17.56 -6.40
C ARG A 45 17.97 -17.56 -5.86
N VAL A 46 17.09 -16.83 -6.56
CA VAL A 46 15.63 -16.87 -6.34
C VAL A 46 15.01 -17.58 -7.52
N ALA A 47 14.31 -18.68 -7.27
CA ALA A 47 13.48 -19.36 -8.27
C ALA A 47 12.01 -19.10 -7.94
N VAL A 48 11.27 -18.48 -8.86
CA VAL A 48 9.80 -18.31 -8.72
C VAL A 48 9.12 -19.38 -9.57
N VAL A 49 8.32 -20.22 -8.92
CA VAL A 49 7.62 -21.33 -9.59
C VAL A 49 6.13 -21.16 -9.39
N SER A 50 5.39 -21.06 -10.49
CA SER A 50 3.92 -21.13 -10.46
C SER A 50 3.43 -22.57 -10.29
N GLU A 51 2.24 -22.78 -9.72
CA GLU A 51 1.61 -24.12 -9.62
C GLU A 51 1.61 -24.88 -10.97
N ARG A 52 1.35 -24.19 -12.08
CA ARG A 52 1.38 -24.81 -13.43
C ARG A 52 2.78 -25.27 -13.83
N GLN A 53 3.82 -24.52 -13.46
CA GLN A 53 5.21 -24.90 -13.73
C GLN A 53 5.68 -26.01 -12.79
N ALA A 54 5.24 -26.00 -11.53
CA ALA A 54 5.51 -27.06 -10.56
C ALA A 54 4.87 -28.39 -10.97
N ALA A 55 3.62 -28.38 -11.43
CA ALA A 55 2.91 -29.56 -11.92
C ALA A 55 3.60 -30.17 -13.16
N VAL A 56 4.02 -29.34 -14.11
CA VAL A 56 4.75 -29.79 -15.31
C VAL A 56 6.14 -30.35 -14.98
N ALA A 57 6.80 -29.83 -13.95
CA ALA A 57 8.08 -30.37 -13.47
C ALA A 57 7.90 -31.72 -12.75
N ALA A 58 6.82 -31.88 -11.98
CA ALA A 58 6.50 -33.13 -11.28
C ALA A 58 6.13 -34.29 -12.22
N GLU A 59 5.50 -34.01 -13.36
CA GLU A 59 5.17 -35.03 -14.37
C GLU A 59 6.38 -35.52 -15.19
N LYS A 60 7.51 -34.79 -15.18
CA LYS A 60 8.71 -35.11 -15.99
C LYS A 60 9.71 -36.08 -15.34
N SER A 61 9.42 -36.63 -14.17
CA SER A 61 10.33 -37.57 -13.50
C SER A 61 9.80 -39.01 -13.51
N PRO A 62 10.00 -39.80 -14.58
CA PRO A 62 10.03 -41.25 -14.44
C PRO A 62 11.40 -41.65 -13.86
N GLY A 63 11.36 -42.46 -12.80
CA GLY A 63 12.48 -43.07 -12.06
C GLY A 63 13.91 -42.81 -12.55
N GLY A 64 14.69 -42.12 -11.71
CA GLY A 64 16.14 -41.98 -11.86
C GLY A 64 16.78 -41.62 -10.52
N GLU A 65 17.83 -42.36 -10.16
CA GLU A 65 18.56 -42.29 -8.88
C GLU A 65 19.15 -40.90 -8.60
N GLY A 66 19.00 -40.43 -7.35
CA GLY A 66 20.03 -39.68 -6.61
C GLY A 66 20.67 -38.46 -7.27
N GLY A 67 19.93 -37.64 -8.02
CA GLY A 67 20.38 -36.28 -8.34
C GLY A 67 20.31 -35.41 -7.09
N ASP A 68 21.36 -34.63 -6.81
CA ASP A 68 21.40 -33.60 -5.77
C ASP A 68 20.30 -32.57 -6.04
N GLY A 69 19.07 -32.90 -5.65
CA GLY A 69 17.89 -32.07 -5.85
C GLY A 69 18.18 -30.71 -5.25
N GLU A 70 18.04 -29.64 -6.04
CA GLU A 70 18.48 -28.31 -5.64
C GLU A 70 17.98 -27.98 -4.23
N ARG A 71 18.89 -28.09 -3.25
CA ARG A 71 18.55 -27.89 -1.85
C ARG A 71 18.36 -26.41 -1.65
N HIS A 72 17.14 -25.97 -1.41
CA HIS A 72 16.85 -24.59 -1.04
C HIS A 72 17.08 -24.38 0.46
N ASP A 73 17.63 -23.22 0.81
CA ASP A 73 17.88 -22.85 2.20
C ASP A 73 16.63 -22.20 2.82
N ALA A 74 15.72 -21.66 1.99
CA ALA A 74 14.42 -21.14 2.40
C ALA A 74 13.35 -21.34 1.32
N ILE A 75 12.10 -21.49 1.75
CA ILE A 75 10.91 -21.51 0.89
C ILE A 75 10.01 -20.35 1.30
N VAL A 76 9.64 -19.51 0.34
CA VAL A 76 8.67 -18.42 0.50
C VAL A 76 7.38 -18.80 -0.22
N VAL A 77 6.27 -18.80 0.51
CA VAL A 77 4.95 -19.10 -0.06
C VAL A 77 4.22 -17.78 -0.34
N GLY A 78 3.95 -17.52 -1.62
CA GLY A 78 3.35 -16.29 -2.13
C GLY A 78 4.38 -15.30 -2.68
N SER A 79 4.12 -14.80 -3.89
CA SER A 79 4.96 -13.81 -4.59
C SER A 79 4.33 -12.40 -4.59
N GLY A 80 3.60 -12.06 -3.53
CA GLY A 80 3.25 -10.67 -3.24
C GLY A 80 4.48 -9.84 -2.84
N ILE A 81 4.32 -8.52 -2.72
CA ILE A 81 5.44 -7.62 -2.42
C ILE A 81 6.25 -8.05 -1.18
N GLY A 82 5.58 -8.43 -0.08
CA GLY A 82 6.25 -8.90 1.13
C GLY A 82 7.06 -10.19 0.92
N GLY A 83 6.52 -11.15 0.17
CA GLY A 83 7.20 -12.40 -0.15
C GLY A 83 8.41 -12.19 -1.07
N LEU A 84 8.24 -11.36 -2.11
CA LEU A 84 9.35 -11.01 -3.01
C LEU A 84 10.46 -10.26 -2.27
N VAL A 85 10.13 -9.28 -1.41
CA VAL A 85 11.13 -8.57 -0.60
C VAL A 85 11.83 -9.51 0.36
N ALA A 86 11.12 -10.41 1.04
CA ALA A 86 11.75 -11.41 1.91
C ALA A 86 12.70 -12.33 1.13
N ALA A 87 12.26 -12.84 -0.02
CA ALA A 87 13.04 -13.72 -0.86
C ALA A 87 14.31 -13.04 -1.39
N THR A 88 14.19 -11.80 -1.86
CA THR A 88 15.34 -11.05 -2.39
C THR A 88 16.33 -10.67 -1.30
N GLN A 89 15.87 -10.27 -0.12
CA GLN A 89 16.74 -9.95 1.02
C GLN A 89 17.51 -11.19 1.52
N LEU A 90 16.88 -12.37 1.52
CA LEU A 90 17.56 -13.63 1.84
C LEU A 90 18.58 -14.01 0.75
N ALA A 91 18.21 -13.87 -0.53
CA ALA A 91 19.11 -14.17 -1.64
C ALA A 91 20.31 -13.22 -1.70
N ALA A 92 20.12 -11.92 -1.41
CA ALA A 92 21.19 -10.95 -1.30
C ALA A 92 22.21 -11.31 -0.21
N LYS A 93 21.78 -12.06 0.82
CA LYS A 93 22.63 -12.62 1.89
C LYS A 93 23.20 -14.01 1.55
N GLY A 94 22.99 -14.50 0.33
CA GLY A 94 23.58 -15.74 -0.18
C GLY A 94 22.70 -17.00 -0.04
N ALA A 95 21.48 -16.88 0.47
CA ALA A 95 20.56 -18.02 0.55
C ALA A 95 20.02 -18.44 -0.83
N ARG A 96 19.80 -19.73 -1.04
CA ARG A 96 19.01 -20.27 -2.17
C ARG A 96 17.54 -20.29 -1.77
N VAL A 97 16.72 -19.51 -2.45
CA VAL A 97 15.32 -19.31 -2.08
C VAL A 97 14.39 -19.81 -3.18
N LEU A 98 13.45 -20.67 -2.81
CA LEU A 98 12.34 -21.06 -3.67
C LEU A 98 11.10 -20.23 -3.30
N VAL A 99 10.49 -19.58 -4.30
CA VAL A 99 9.24 -18.84 -4.15
C VAL A 99 8.14 -19.62 -4.86
N LEU A 100 7.09 -19.97 -4.11
CA LEU A 100 5.93 -20.68 -4.63
C LEU A 100 4.78 -19.69 -4.84
N GLU A 101 4.29 -19.59 -6.07
CA GLU A 101 3.15 -18.75 -6.41
C GLU A 101 2.00 -19.60 -6.97
N LYS A 102 0.79 -19.35 -6.48
CA LYS A 102 -0.41 -20.01 -6.99
C LYS A 102 -0.84 -19.44 -8.34
N TYR A 103 -0.72 -18.13 -8.51
CA TYR A 103 -1.13 -17.41 -9.70
C TYR A 103 -0.09 -17.47 -10.83
N ILE A 104 -0.48 -17.04 -12.02
CA ILE A 104 0.36 -17.12 -13.23
C ILE A 104 1.39 -15.98 -13.32
N ILE A 105 1.19 -14.90 -12.56
CA ILE A 105 2.08 -13.74 -12.51
C ILE A 105 2.34 -13.37 -11.05
N PRO A 106 3.56 -12.90 -10.72
CA PRO A 106 3.86 -12.40 -9.40
C PRO A 106 3.25 -11.02 -9.16
N GLY A 107 3.20 -10.60 -7.89
CA GLY A 107 2.78 -9.25 -7.47
C GLY A 107 1.66 -9.23 -6.44
N GLY A 108 0.89 -10.32 -6.27
CA GLY A 108 -0.23 -10.37 -5.33
C GLY A 108 -1.24 -9.25 -5.59
N SER A 109 -1.56 -8.44 -4.58
CA SER A 109 -2.46 -7.28 -4.70
C SER A 109 -1.92 -6.17 -5.61
N SER A 110 -0.63 -6.18 -5.96
CA SER A 110 -0.01 -5.29 -6.94
C SER A 110 0.01 -5.90 -8.35
N GLY A 111 -0.86 -6.87 -8.62
CA GLY A 111 -1.04 -7.45 -9.95
C GLY A 111 -1.88 -6.56 -10.87
N TYR A 112 -1.85 -6.88 -12.16
CA TYR A 112 -2.63 -6.21 -13.20
C TYR A 112 -3.23 -7.23 -14.16
N TYR A 113 -4.23 -6.82 -14.93
CA TYR A 113 -4.70 -7.55 -16.11
C TYR A 113 -4.92 -6.59 -17.28
N ARG A 114 -4.98 -7.14 -18.49
CA ARG A 114 -5.25 -6.38 -19.71
C ARG A 114 -6.55 -6.84 -20.34
N ARG A 115 -7.36 -5.88 -20.78
CA ARG A 115 -8.63 -6.13 -21.46
C ARG A 115 -8.92 -4.99 -22.42
N ASP A 116 -9.27 -5.33 -23.65
CA ASP A 116 -9.70 -4.38 -24.68
C ASP A 116 -8.70 -3.23 -24.92
N GLY A 117 -7.39 -3.52 -24.83
CA GLY A 117 -6.31 -2.54 -25.01
C GLY A 117 -5.97 -1.72 -23.75
N PHE A 118 -6.73 -1.87 -22.67
CA PHE A 118 -6.49 -1.19 -21.39
C PHE A 118 -5.75 -2.10 -20.41
N THR A 119 -4.99 -1.50 -19.50
CA THR A 119 -4.36 -2.17 -18.35
C THR A 119 -5.09 -1.73 -17.09
N PHE A 120 -5.46 -2.69 -16.25
CA PHE A 120 -6.20 -2.47 -15.02
C PHE A 120 -5.43 -3.07 -13.84
N ASP A 121 -5.20 -2.27 -12.81
CA ASP A 121 -4.64 -2.74 -11.55
C ASP A 121 -5.70 -3.48 -10.73
N VAL A 122 -5.29 -4.53 -10.02
CA VAL A 122 -6.24 -5.42 -9.32
C VAL A 122 -6.50 -4.98 -7.87
N GLY A 123 -5.55 -4.33 -7.21
CA GLY A 123 -5.70 -3.96 -5.81
C GLY A 123 -4.96 -2.70 -5.39
N SER A 124 -3.65 -2.64 -5.62
CA SER A 124 -2.85 -1.48 -5.22
C SER A 124 -3.10 -0.29 -6.14
N SER A 125 -3.83 0.72 -5.64
CA SER A 125 -4.15 1.94 -6.39
C SER A 125 -3.37 3.17 -5.91
N VAL A 126 -2.78 3.10 -4.71
CA VAL A 126 -1.94 4.16 -4.14
C VAL A 126 -0.68 3.52 -3.59
N MET A 127 0.48 4.07 -3.95
CA MET A 127 1.76 3.53 -3.52
C MET A 127 2.58 4.58 -2.75
N PHE A 128 3.21 4.13 -1.67
CA PHE A 128 4.11 4.92 -0.83
C PHE A 128 5.46 4.21 -0.70
N GLY A 129 6.45 4.91 -0.14
CA GLY A 129 7.76 4.32 0.14
C GLY A 129 8.80 4.44 -0.98
N PHE A 130 8.57 5.35 -1.93
CA PHE A 130 9.48 5.68 -3.04
C PHE A 130 10.32 6.97 -2.79
N SER A 131 10.39 7.43 -1.54
CA SER A 131 11.14 8.64 -1.19
C SER A 131 12.66 8.44 -1.31
N ASP A 132 13.38 9.50 -1.63
CA ASP A 132 14.84 9.58 -1.56
C ASP A 132 15.34 9.94 -0.15
N LYS A 133 14.43 10.34 0.74
CA LYS A 133 14.70 10.84 2.09
C LYS A 133 13.95 10.06 3.16
N GLY A 134 14.54 10.02 4.35
CA GLY A 134 13.96 9.39 5.54
C GLY A 134 14.07 7.87 5.54
N ASN A 135 13.56 7.23 6.59
CA ASN A 135 13.66 5.79 6.78
C ASN A 135 12.41 5.02 6.33
N LEU A 136 11.37 5.71 5.87
CA LEU A 136 10.12 5.10 5.39
C LEU A 136 10.14 4.78 3.88
N ASN A 137 11.27 4.92 3.20
CA ASN A 137 11.44 4.61 1.78
C ASN A 137 11.67 3.11 1.49
N LEU A 138 10.85 2.26 2.11
CA LEU A 138 11.05 0.80 2.15
C LEU A 138 11.06 0.15 0.76
N ILE A 139 10.28 0.68 -0.20
CA ILE A 139 10.27 0.14 -1.56
C ILE A 139 11.54 0.52 -2.31
N THR A 140 12.01 1.77 -2.16
CA THR A 140 13.32 2.20 -2.70
C THR A 140 14.43 1.31 -2.17
N GLN A 141 14.50 1.10 -0.84
CA GLN A 141 15.52 0.24 -0.22
C GLN A 141 15.45 -1.20 -0.73
N ALA A 142 14.24 -1.75 -0.90
CA ALA A 142 14.05 -3.10 -1.41
C ALA A 142 14.53 -3.27 -2.86
N LEU A 143 14.29 -2.26 -3.71
CA LEU A 143 14.77 -2.26 -5.10
C LEU A 143 16.29 -2.10 -5.16
N GLU A 144 16.86 -1.21 -4.36
CA GLU A 144 18.31 -0.99 -4.28
C GLU A 144 19.06 -2.25 -3.83
N ALA A 145 18.49 -3.01 -2.89
CA ALA A 145 19.07 -4.26 -2.39
C ALA A 145 19.27 -5.33 -3.50
N VAL A 146 18.54 -5.22 -4.62
CA VAL A 146 18.67 -6.09 -5.79
C VAL A 146 19.26 -5.38 -7.01
N GLY A 147 19.75 -4.15 -6.84
CA GLY A 147 20.31 -3.35 -7.93
C GLY A 147 19.27 -2.89 -8.96
N CYS A 148 17.99 -2.86 -8.60
CA CYS A 148 16.92 -2.36 -9.44
C CYS A 148 16.58 -0.90 -9.11
N LYS A 149 16.06 -0.20 -10.11
CA LYS A 149 15.44 1.12 -9.97
C LYS A 149 14.10 1.11 -10.69
N MET A 150 13.16 1.88 -10.19
CA MET A 150 11.84 2.06 -10.79
C MET A 150 11.66 3.54 -11.12
N GLU A 151 11.13 3.83 -12.30
CA GLU A 151 10.64 5.17 -12.61
C GLU A 151 9.31 5.40 -11.89
N VAL A 152 9.21 6.52 -11.17
CA VAL A 152 8.01 6.88 -10.42
C VAL A 152 7.56 8.26 -10.88
N ILE A 153 6.35 8.32 -11.41
CA ILE A 153 5.71 9.57 -11.79
C ILE A 153 4.90 10.04 -10.59
N PRO A 154 5.25 11.19 -9.96
CA PRO A 154 4.50 11.67 -8.82
C PRO A 154 3.13 12.20 -9.25
N ASP A 155 2.09 11.79 -8.52
CA ASP A 155 0.77 12.39 -8.66
C ASP A 155 0.77 13.77 -7.97
N PRO A 156 0.29 14.86 -8.62
CA PRO A 156 0.12 16.16 -7.97
C PRO A 156 -0.90 16.13 -6.81
N SER A 157 -1.82 15.16 -6.81
CA SER A 157 -2.84 14.98 -5.77
C SER A 157 -2.90 13.53 -5.29
N THR A 158 -3.15 13.31 -4.00
CA THR A 158 -3.26 11.93 -3.49
C THR A 158 -4.68 11.39 -3.69
N VAL A 159 -5.69 12.19 -3.32
CA VAL A 159 -7.11 11.84 -3.37
C VAL A 159 -7.94 13.11 -3.57
N HIS A 160 -9.02 13.01 -4.34
CA HIS A 160 -10.04 14.06 -4.41
C HIS A 160 -11.34 13.55 -3.79
N PHE A 161 -11.73 14.13 -2.65
CA PHE A 161 -12.96 13.78 -1.95
C PHE A 161 -14.14 14.60 -2.46
N HIS A 162 -15.21 13.90 -2.83
CA HIS A 162 -16.52 14.49 -3.10
C HIS A 162 -17.51 14.01 -2.03
N LEU A 163 -17.82 14.88 -1.07
CA LEU A 163 -18.66 14.58 0.08
C LEU A 163 -20.05 15.23 -0.08
N PRO A 164 -21.07 14.76 0.66
CA PRO A 164 -22.38 15.40 0.69
C PRO A 164 -22.30 16.90 1.03
N GLY A 165 -23.27 17.67 0.54
CA GLY A 165 -23.30 19.13 0.75
C GLY A 165 -22.37 19.92 -0.19
N ALA A 166 -22.01 19.34 -1.34
CA ALA A 166 -21.10 19.93 -2.33
C ALA A 166 -19.67 20.21 -1.80
N LEU A 167 -19.30 19.58 -0.67
CA LEU A 167 -17.95 19.65 -0.14
C LEU A 167 -17.02 18.82 -1.02
N SER A 168 -16.03 19.51 -1.59
CA SER A 168 -15.04 18.95 -2.49
C SER A 168 -13.67 19.31 -1.95
N VAL A 169 -12.83 18.33 -1.60
CA VAL A 169 -11.50 18.55 -0.99
C VAL A 169 -10.45 17.81 -1.80
N LEU A 170 -9.53 18.57 -2.40
CA LEU A 170 -8.37 18.03 -3.08
C LEU A 170 -7.21 17.83 -2.10
N VAL A 171 -6.77 16.58 -1.89
CA VAL A 171 -5.61 16.31 -1.05
C VAL A 171 -4.35 16.52 -1.87
N HIS A 172 -3.78 17.72 -1.76
CA HIS A 172 -2.53 18.07 -2.42
C HIS A 172 -1.36 17.23 -1.90
N ARG A 173 -0.39 16.98 -2.78
CA ARG A 173 0.87 16.33 -2.40
C ARG A 173 1.68 17.19 -1.42
N GLU A 174 1.66 18.51 -1.62
CA GLU A 174 2.41 19.47 -0.80
C GLU A 174 1.59 19.88 0.43
N TYR A 175 2.22 19.86 1.60
CA TYR A 175 1.55 20.16 2.88
C TYR A 175 0.87 21.53 2.90
N ASN A 176 1.57 22.58 2.45
CA ASN A 176 1.06 23.94 2.54
C ASN A 176 -0.20 24.12 1.68
N ASP A 177 -0.16 23.61 0.44
CA ASP A 177 -1.29 23.65 -0.48
C ASP A 177 -2.50 22.91 0.09
N PHE A 178 -2.26 21.76 0.75
CA PHE A 178 -3.34 21.01 1.40
C PHE A 178 -3.96 21.75 2.58
N ILE A 179 -3.14 22.40 3.42
CA ILE A 179 -3.63 23.22 4.53
C ILE A 179 -4.42 24.42 4.00
N GLU A 180 -3.94 25.08 2.94
CA GLU A 180 -4.65 26.19 2.29
C GLU A 180 -6.00 25.74 1.72
N GLU A 181 -6.06 24.59 1.05
CA GLU A 181 -7.29 23.98 0.56
C GLU A 181 -8.30 23.77 1.70
N LEU A 182 -7.87 23.20 2.83
CA LEU A 182 -8.76 22.99 3.99
C LEU A 182 -9.21 24.30 4.64
N VAL A 183 -8.30 25.25 4.83
CA VAL A 183 -8.60 26.56 5.46
C VAL A 183 -9.51 27.39 4.56
N SER A 184 -9.41 27.28 3.24
CA SER A 184 -10.30 27.98 2.32
C SER A 184 -11.76 27.54 2.46
N LYS A 185 -11.99 26.25 2.79
CA LYS A 185 -13.32 25.66 2.97
C LYS A 185 -13.84 25.77 4.40
N PHE A 186 -12.94 25.77 5.38
CA PHE A 186 -13.26 25.86 6.80
C PHE A 186 -12.46 26.99 7.47
N PRO A 187 -12.66 28.26 7.09
CA PRO A 187 -11.86 29.37 7.61
C PRO A 187 -12.03 29.57 9.12
N HIS A 188 -13.19 29.22 9.68
CA HIS A 188 -13.48 29.24 11.12
C HIS A 188 -12.69 28.19 11.91
N GLU A 189 -12.20 27.13 11.26
CA GLU A 189 -11.43 26.04 11.88
C GLU A 189 -9.93 26.18 11.65
N LYS A 190 -9.45 27.30 11.09
CA LYS A 190 -8.04 27.49 10.71
C LYS A 190 -7.05 27.10 11.80
N GLU A 191 -7.23 27.59 13.02
CA GLU A 191 -6.36 27.23 14.13
C GLU A 191 -6.44 25.75 14.49
N GLY A 192 -7.64 25.17 14.41
CA GLY A 192 -7.89 23.78 14.72
C GLY A 192 -7.21 22.84 13.73
N ILE A 193 -7.32 23.16 12.44
CA ILE A 193 -6.64 22.47 11.33
C ILE A 193 -5.13 22.50 11.55
N LEU A 194 -4.54 23.69 11.75
CA LEU A 194 -3.09 23.83 11.94
C LEU A 194 -2.59 23.03 13.16
N LYS A 195 -3.33 23.03 14.27
CA LYS A 195 -2.97 22.27 15.48
C LYS A 195 -3.05 20.76 15.23
N PHE A 196 -4.13 20.28 14.62
CA PHE A 196 -4.32 18.85 14.36
C PHE A 196 -3.28 18.29 13.39
N TYR A 197 -3.13 18.91 12.22
CA TYR A 197 -2.15 18.45 11.21
C TYR A 197 -0.70 18.70 11.64
N GLY A 198 -0.44 19.71 12.47
CA GLY A 198 0.86 19.88 13.11
C GLY A 198 1.22 18.71 14.05
N ILE A 199 0.24 18.13 14.74
CA ILE A 199 0.45 16.90 15.53
C ILE A 199 0.72 15.71 14.61
N CYS A 200 -0.05 15.54 13.53
CA CYS A 200 0.21 14.50 12.52
C CYS A 200 1.65 14.59 12.00
N TRP A 201 2.11 15.79 11.64
CA TRP A 201 3.48 16.03 11.19
C TRP A 201 4.52 15.65 12.25
N LYS A 202 4.32 16.08 13.51
CA LYS A 202 5.24 15.76 14.60
C LYS A 202 5.40 14.26 14.79
N ILE A 203 4.31 13.50 14.74
CA ILE A 203 4.32 12.04 14.88
C ILE A 203 4.98 11.39 13.66
N PHE A 204 4.60 11.81 12.45
CA PHE A 204 5.22 11.32 11.21
C PHE A 204 6.74 11.54 11.22
N ASN A 205 7.20 12.75 11.52
CA ASN A 205 8.63 13.07 11.51
C ASN A 205 9.38 12.25 12.58
N SER A 206 8.76 12.04 13.74
CA SER A 206 9.31 11.17 14.78
C SER A 206 9.49 9.74 14.26
N LEU A 207 8.47 9.15 13.62
CA LEU A 207 8.53 7.83 12.99
C LEU A 207 9.58 7.75 11.88
N ASN A 208 9.56 8.70 10.94
CA ASN A 208 10.43 8.71 9.77
C ASN A 208 11.91 8.89 10.12
N SER A 209 12.20 9.43 11.29
CA SER A 209 13.56 9.58 11.78
C SER A 209 14.12 8.31 12.42
N LEU A 210 13.27 7.37 12.84
CA LEU A 210 13.69 6.11 13.45
C LEU A 210 14.01 5.09 12.36
N GLU A 211 15.01 4.25 12.58
CA GLU A 211 15.14 3.04 11.77
C GLU A 211 13.92 2.15 12.06
N LEU A 212 13.36 1.49 11.06
CA LEU A 212 12.31 0.50 11.28
C LEU A 212 12.95 -0.89 11.24
N LYS A 213 13.43 -1.34 12.41
CA LYS A 213 13.77 -2.75 12.64
C LYS A 213 12.69 -3.40 13.49
N SER A 214 12.84 -4.69 13.77
CA SER A 214 11.87 -5.41 14.59
C SER A 214 11.68 -4.71 15.93
N LEU A 215 10.42 -4.35 16.23
CA LEU A 215 10.05 -3.80 17.54
C LEU A 215 10.09 -4.86 18.65
N GLU A 216 10.25 -6.14 18.29
CA GLU A 216 10.33 -7.24 19.24
C GLU A 216 11.74 -7.42 19.82
N GLU A 217 12.74 -6.74 19.27
CA GLU A 217 14.13 -6.80 19.74
C GLU A 217 14.39 -5.76 20.84
N PRO A 218 14.52 -6.16 22.12
CA PRO A 218 14.62 -5.19 23.21
C PRO A 218 15.89 -4.35 23.12
N LEU A 219 17.02 -4.97 22.74
CA LEU A 219 18.31 -4.29 22.54
C LEU A 219 18.21 -3.18 21.48
N TYR A 220 17.44 -3.43 20.42
CA TYR A 220 17.18 -2.46 19.38
C TYR A 220 16.37 -1.28 19.92
N LEU A 221 15.27 -1.56 20.61
CA LEU A 221 14.40 -0.53 21.21
C LEU A 221 15.15 0.33 22.23
N PHE A 222 15.92 -0.28 23.14
CA PHE A 222 16.76 0.45 24.10
C PHE A 222 17.79 1.31 23.37
N GLY A 223 18.47 0.74 22.37
CA GLY A 223 19.45 1.47 21.56
C GLY A 223 18.85 2.68 20.83
N GLN A 224 17.64 2.56 20.29
CA GLN A 224 16.95 3.68 19.66
C GLN A 224 16.50 4.73 20.67
N PHE A 225 16.01 4.31 21.84
CA PHE A 225 15.62 5.24 22.89
C PHE A 225 16.78 6.14 23.32
N PHE A 226 17.99 5.59 23.49
CA PHE A 226 19.16 6.39 23.85
C PHE A 226 19.66 7.29 22.71
N LYS A 227 19.44 6.90 21.45
CA LYS A 227 19.80 7.72 20.28
C LYS A 227 18.81 8.86 20.03
N LYS A 228 17.51 8.59 20.20
CA LYS A 228 16.40 9.49 19.85
C LYS A 228 15.30 9.49 20.92
N PRO A 229 15.61 9.93 22.15
CA PRO A 229 14.69 9.82 23.28
C PRO A 229 13.43 10.66 23.09
N LEU A 230 13.54 11.85 22.49
CA LEU A 230 12.40 12.75 22.30
C LEU A 230 11.38 12.20 21.31
N GLU A 231 11.85 11.59 20.23
CA GLU A 231 11.04 10.95 19.21
C GLU A 231 10.37 9.70 19.79
N CYS A 232 11.13 8.84 20.49
CA CYS A 232 10.56 7.67 21.17
C CYS A 232 9.49 8.05 22.20
N LEU A 233 9.74 9.07 23.04
CA LEU A 233 8.76 9.55 24.02
C LEU A 233 7.55 10.18 23.34
N THR A 234 7.74 10.90 22.24
CA THR A 234 6.63 11.45 21.44
C THR A 234 5.74 10.33 20.93
N LEU A 235 6.32 9.27 20.35
CA LEU A 235 5.55 8.13 19.86
C LEU A 235 4.86 7.37 21.00
N ALA A 236 5.55 7.12 22.10
CA ALA A 236 4.97 6.47 23.27
C ALA A 236 3.76 7.24 23.84
N TYR A 237 3.83 8.58 23.84
CA TYR A 237 2.72 9.43 24.26
C TYR A 237 1.48 9.31 23.36
N TYR A 238 1.67 9.22 22.05
CA TYR A 238 0.56 9.14 21.09
C TYR A 238 0.09 7.71 20.78
N LEU A 239 0.88 6.69 21.14
CA LEU A 239 0.56 5.27 20.93
C LEU A 239 -0.84 4.85 21.42
N PRO A 240 -1.30 5.23 22.64
CA PRO A 240 -2.63 4.84 23.12
C PRO A 240 -3.77 5.74 22.62
N GLN A 241 -3.50 6.75 21.80
CA GLN A 241 -4.49 7.75 21.37
C GLN A 241 -5.01 7.47 19.96
N ASN A 242 -6.26 7.85 19.68
CA ASN A 242 -6.87 7.76 18.35
C ASN A 242 -6.99 9.13 17.68
N ALA A 243 -7.06 9.14 16.35
CA ALA A 243 -7.10 10.36 15.55
C ALA A 243 -8.35 11.22 15.81
N GLY A 244 -9.51 10.58 16.02
CA GLY A 244 -10.79 11.26 16.21
C GLY A 244 -10.84 12.07 17.50
N ASP A 245 -10.37 11.50 18.61
CA ASP A 245 -10.31 12.20 19.91
C ASP A 245 -9.34 13.37 19.87
N ILE A 246 -8.19 13.22 19.19
CA ILE A 246 -7.24 14.32 19.00
C ILE A 246 -7.84 15.42 18.12
N ALA A 247 -8.45 15.06 16.99
CA ALA A 247 -9.10 16.03 16.09
C ALA A 247 -10.17 16.84 16.83
N ARG A 248 -11.05 16.18 17.59
CA ARG A 248 -12.16 16.81 18.33
C ARG A 248 -11.71 17.74 19.47
N LYS A 249 -10.45 17.67 19.92
CA LYS A 249 -9.88 18.69 20.84
C LYS A 249 -9.78 20.06 20.18
N PHE A 250 -9.52 20.09 18.87
CA PHE A 250 -9.19 21.31 18.14
C PHE A 250 -10.25 21.71 17.11
N ILE A 251 -11.01 20.75 16.57
CA ILE A 251 -11.98 20.93 15.49
C ILE A 251 -13.38 20.60 16.01
N LYS A 252 -14.38 21.43 15.67
CA LYS A 252 -15.80 21.27 16.07
C LYS A 252 -16.74 21.07 14.88
N ASP A 253 -16.36 21.57 13.71
CA ASP A 253 -17.12 21.43 12.47
C ASP A 253 -17.33 19.95 12.11
N GLN A 254 -18.60 19.54 11.96
CA GLN A 254 -18.95 18.15 11.71
C GLN A 254 -18.61 17.68 10.28
N GLN A 255 -18.62 18.58 9.30
CA GLN A 255 -18.23 18.22 7.94
C GLN A 255 -16.72 18.00 7.85
N LEU A 256 -15.92 18.85 8.51
CA LEU A 256 -14.48 18.66 8.59
C LEU A 256 -14.11 17.37 9.36
N LEU A 257 -14.80 17.07 10.46
CA LEU A 257 -14.60 15.81 11.17
C LEU A 257 -15.01 14.59 10.34
N SER A 258 -16.07 14.70 9.53
CA SER A 258 -16.49 13.63 8.60
C SER A 258 -15.48 13.42 7.49
N PHE A 259 -14.84 14.50 7.01
CA PHE A 259 -13.72 14.41 6.09
C PHE A 259 -12.52 13.68 6.71
N ILE A 260 -12.14 14.01 7.95
CA ILE A 260 -11.06 13.30 8.68
C ILE A 260 -11.41 11.82 8.89
N ASP A 261 -12.68 11.50 9.17
CA ASP A 261 -13.18 10.12 9.25
C ASP A 261 -13.01 9.39 7.91
N ALA A 262 -13.30 10.05 6.78
CA ALA A 262 -13.14 9.49 5.44
C ALA A 262 -11.66 9.25 5.10
N GLU A 263 -10.76 10.18 5.43
CA GLU A 263 -9.33 9.95 5.25
C GLU A 263 -8.82 8.79 6.10
N CYS A 264 -9.23 8.72 7.38
CA CYS A 264 -8.90 7.61 8.27
C CYS A 264 -9.42 6.26 7.74
N PHE A 265 -10.61 6.27 7.12
CA PHE A 265 -11.20 5.07 6.55
C PHE A 265 -10.40 4.54 5.35
N ILE A 266 -9.91 5.41 4.46
CA ILE A 266 -9.09 5.00 3.31
C ILE A 266 -7.84 4.26 3.77
N VAL A 267 -7.24 4.67 4.88
CA VAL A 267 -5.92 4.16 5.31
C VAL A 267 -5.98 3.07 6.38
N SER A 268 -7.06 3.02 7.17
CA SER A 268 -7.19 2.09 8.29
C SER A 268 -8.48 1.27 8.27
N THR A 269 -9.34 1.45 7.25
CA THR A 269 -10.64 0.77 7.09
C THR A 269 -11.62 0.98 8.26
N VAL A 270 -11.33 1.95 9.12
CA VAL A 270 -12.13 2.36 10.28
C VAL A 270 -12.16 3.88 10.37
N ASN A 271 -13.15 4.42 11.06
CA ASN A 271 -13.27 5.86 11.29
C ASN A 271 -12.17 6.40 12.23
N ALA A 272 -12.05 7.73 12.34
CA ALA A 272 -10.96 8.36 13.08
C ALA A 272 -10.95 7.99 14.58
N LEU A 273 -12.12 7.72 15.18
CA LEU A 273 -12.22 7.29 16.58
C LEU A 273 -11.59 5.91 16.85
N LYS A 274 -11.45 5.08 15.81
CA LYS A 274 -10.82 3.76 15.91
C LYS A 274 -9.45 3.69 15.26
N THR A 275 -9.05 4.72 14.51
CA THR A 275 -7.72 4.79 13.90
C THR A 275 -6.69 5.26 14.92
N PRO A 276 -5.66 4.45 15.23
CA PRO A 276 -4.55 4.89 16.08
C PRO A 276 -3.89 6.14 15.50
N MET A 277 -3.52 7.09 16.36
CA MET A 277 -2.97 8.38 15.92
C MET A 277 -1.68 8.21 15.11
N ILE A 278 -0.87 7.19 15.44
CA ILE A 278 0.34 6.82 14.70
C ILE A 278 0.02 6.43 13.25
N ASN A 279 -1.00 5.60 13.03
CA ASN A 279 -1.44 5.19 11.69
C ASN A 279 -2.00 6.37 10.90
N ALA A 280 -2.85 7.18 11.54
CA ALA A 280 -3.36 8.39 10.91
C ALA A 280 -2.22 9.34 10.52
N SER A 281 -1.21 9.50 11.35
CA SER A 281 -0.10 10.43 11.07
C SER A 281 0.75 10.00 9.88
N MET A 282 0.90 8.70 9.64
CA MET A 282 1.56 8.17 8.43
C MET A 282 0.77 8.47 7.15
N ALA A 283 -0.55 8.54 7.27
CA ALA A 283 -1.48 8.62 6.15
C ALA A 283 -1.91 10.05 5.82
N LEU A 284 -2.05 10.90 6.83
CA LEU A 284 -2.58 12.27 6.73
C LEU A 284 -1.48 13.31 6.54
N TRP A 285 -0.23 12.94 6.81
CA TRP A 285 0.90 13.81 6.53
C TRP A 285 1.33 13.74 5.05
N ARG A 286 1.82 14.87 4.53
CA ARG A 286 2.14 15.15 3.12
C ARG A 286 3.45 15.96 3.06
N ASN A 287 4.26 15.72 2.03
CA ASN A 287 5.64 16.24 1.93
C ASN A 287 5.68 17.76 1.69
#